data_AF-A0A7T8K1E8-F1
#
_entry.id   AF-A0A7T8K1E8-F1
#
_cell.length_a   1.000
_cell.length_b   1.000
_cell.length_c   1.000
_cell.angle_alpha   90.00
_cell.angle_beta   90.00
_cell.angle_gamma   90.00
#
_symmetry.space_group_name_H-M   'P 1'
#
loop_
_entity.id
_entity.type
_entity.pdbx_description
1 polymer ?
#
loop_
_entity_poly.entity_id
_entity_poly.type
_entity_poly.pdbx_seq_one_letter_code
_entity_poly.pdbx_strand_id
1 'polypeptide(L)'
;MASSYEEIKGYKWNEELLRSAVVMALVNNGGEISNSTIASTLGVTLRTVQRIRKKLEDIWDVDVTIKRIHKKESAIRKVRDTNFVDKVKKMIEDDPPGP
;
A
#
# COMPACT_ATOMS: atom_id res chain seq x y z
N MET A 1 33.58 -3.51 23.80
CA MET A 1 32.15 -3.85 23.79
C MET A 1 31.48 -2.93 22.80
N ALA A 2 30.89 -3.46 21.73
CA ALA A 2 30.07 -2.65 20.84
C ALA A 2 28.85 -2.17 21.64
N SER A 3 28.59 -0.87 21.58
CA SER A 3 27.41 -0.28 22.23
C SER A 3 26.16 -0.91 21.61
N SER A 4 25.24 -1.41 22.42
CA SER A 4 23.97 -2.02 21.97
C SER A 4 23.16 -1.11 21.03
N TYR A 5 23.43 0.20 21.06
CA TYR A 5 22.82 1.19 20.16
C TYR A 5 23.40 1.18 18.73
N GLU A 6 24.64 0.73 18.52
CA GLU A 6 25.24 0.58 17.18
C GLU A 6 24.59 -0.58 16.43
N GLU A 7 24.19 -1.65 17.12
CA GLU A 7 23.46 -2.78 16.52
C GLU A 7 22.06 -2.38 16.04
N ILE A 8 21.40 -1.44 16.72
CA ILE A 8 20.06 -0.95 16.37
C ILE A 8 20.11 -0.01 15.15
N LYS A 9 21.23 0.69 14.92
CA LYS A 9 21.37 1.63 13.78
C LYS A 9 21.27 0.93 12.41
N GLY A 10 21.52 -0.38 12.34
CA GLY A 10 21.34 -1.18 11.13
C GLY A 10 19.92 -1.72 10.93
N TYR A 11 19.02 -1.54 11.91
CA TYR A 11 17.68 -2.10 11.87
C TYR A 11 16.78 -1.29 10.93
N LYS A 12 16.77 -1.70 9.66
CA LYS A 12 15.84 -1.17 8.67
C LYS A 12 14.43 -1.57 9.08
N TRP A 13 13.61 -0.57 9.42
CA TRP A 13 12.21 -0.78 9.76
C TRP A 13 11.53 -1.53 8.61
N ASN A 14 11.02 -2.73 8.91
CA ASN A 14 10.19 -3.45 7.96
C ASN A 14 8.92 -2.62 7.68
N GLU A 15 8.37 -2.72 6.48
CA GLU A 15 7.18 -1.98 6.05
C GLU A 15 5.99 -2.23 6.99
N GLU A 16 5.88 -3.44 7.55
CA GLU A 16 4.89 -3.78 8.56
C GLU A 16 5.06 -2.98 9.85
N LEU A 17 6.30 -2.82 10.34
CA LEU A 17 6.59 -2.01 11.53
C LEU A 17 6.24 -0.54 11.31
N LEU A 18 6.50 -0.01 10.11
CA LEU A 18 6.12 1.35 9.75
C LEU A 18 4.60 1.53 9.72
N ARG A 19 3.85 0.55 9.19
CA ARG A 19 2.38 0.56 9.23
C ARG A 19 1.86 0.52 10.67
N SER A 20 2.42 -0.37 11.49
CA SER A 20 2.07 -0.45 12.92
C SER A 20 2.31 0.87 13.65
N ALA A 21 3.44 1.53 13.39
CA ALA A 21 3.75 2.83 13.98
C ALA A 21 2.74 3.91 13.56
N VAL A 22 2.35 3.96 12.29
CA VAL A 22 1.32 4.90 11.81
C VAL A 22 -0.04 4.62 12.44
N VAL A 23 -0.44 3.35 12.50
CA VAL A 23 -1.73 2.96 13.11
C VAL A 23 -1.75 3.32 14.59
N MET A 24 -0.66 3.03 15.32
CA MET A 24 -0.53 3.38 16.74
C MET A 24 -0.59 4.89 16.97
N ALA A 25 0.06 5.68 16.11
CA ALA A 25 -0.02 7.14 16.19
C ALA A 25 -1.44 7.66 15.98
N LEU A 26 -2.19 7.06 15.05
CA LEU A 26 -3.58 7.43 14.80
C LEU A 26 -4.50 7.02 15.97
N VAL A 27 -4.40 5.79 16.44
CA VAL A 27 -5.25 5.26 17.53
C VAL A 27 -5.01 6.00 18.84
N ASN A 28 -3.75 6.21 19.23
CA ASN A 28 -3.41 6.83 20.51
C ASN A 28 -3.80 8.31 20.59
N ASN A 29 -3.93 8.99 19.45
CA ASN A 29 -4.34 10.39 19.37
C ASN A 29 -5.82 10.55 18.97
N GLY A 30 -6.62 9.48 19.01
CA GLY A 30 -8.03 9.53 18.58
C GLY A 30 -8.23 9.99 17.12
N GLY A 31 -7.21 9.86 16.28
CA GLY A 31 -7.21 10.36 14.90
C GLY A 31 -7.04 11.88 14.75
N GLU A 32 -6.87 12.64 15.83
CA GLU A 32 -6.79 14.11 15.77
C GLU A 32 -5.44 14.60 15.26
N ILE A 33 -4.39 13.78 15.38
CA ILE A 33 -3.05 14.11 14.88
C ILE A 33 -3.06 14.28 13.36
N SER A 34 -2.35 15.31 12.88
CA SER A 34 -2.29 15.61 11.45
C SER A 34 -1.47 14.56 10.68
N ASN A 35 -1.89 14.27 9.46
CA ASN A 35 -1.20 13.32 8.60
C ASN A 35 0.25 13.75 8.29
N SER A 36 0.49 15.07 8.17
CA SER A 36 1.83 15.64 7.97
C SER A 36 2.73 15.45 9.19
N THR A 37 2.20 15.61 10.40
CA THR A 37 2.96 15.38 11.63
C THR A 37 3.42 13.93 11.71
N ILE A 38 2.51 12.97 11.47
CA ILE A 38 2.86 11.54 11.48
C ILE A 38 3.91 11.23 10.40
N ALA A 39 3.72 11.75 9.19
CA ALA A 39 4.63 11.52 8.06
C ALA A 39 6.06 12.00 8.37
N SER A 40 6.19 13.23 8.90
CA SER A 40 7.49 13.80 9.28
C SER A 40 8.13 13.05 10.44
N THR A 41 7.37 12.70 11.48
CA THR A 41 7.90 12.00 12.67
C THR A 41 8.36 10.58 12.37
N LEU A 42 7.61 9.84 11.56
CA LEU A 42 7.91 8.44 11.24
C LEU A 42 8.75 8.27 9.98
N GLY A 43 9.09 9.35 9.27
CA GLY A 43 9.85 9.30 8.02
C GLY A 43 9.12 8.55 6.90
N VAL A 44 7.78 8.56 6.89
CA VAL A 44 6.95 7.90 5.89
C VAL A 44 6.29 8.91 4.96
N THR A 45 5.92 8.50 3.75
CA THR A 45 5.25 9.42 2.82
C THR A 45 3.87 9.83 3.34
N LEU A 46 3.46 11.08 3.08
CA LEU A 46 2.13 11.58 3.42
C LEU A 46 1.02 10.69 2.84
N ARG A 47 1.23 10.18 1.61
CA ARG A 47 0.30 9.26 0.93
C ARG A 47 0.12 7.94 1.69
N THR A 48 1.17 7.44 2.33
CA THR A 48 1.10 6.23 3.17
C THR A 48 0.17 6.47 4.37
N VAL A 49 0.37 7.59 5.06
CA VAL A 49 -0.47 7.96 6.23
C VAL A 49 -1.93 8.13 5.84
N GLN A 50 -2.20 8.88 4.75
CA GLN A 50 -3.57 9.08 4.25
C GLN A 50 -4.28 7.76 3.91
N ARG A 51 -3.57 6.82 3.25
CA ARG A 51 -4.13 5.50 2.91
C ARG A 51 -4.45 4.68 4.14
N ILE A 52 -3.56 4.68 5.13
CA ILE A 52 -3.76 3.94 6.38
C ILE A 52 -4.92 4.52 7.16
N ARG A 53 -4.97 5.86 7.31
CA ARG A 53 -6.06 6.56 7.98
C ARG A 53 -7.41 6.27 7.34
N LYS A 54 -7.52 6.42 6.01
CA LYS A 54 -8.74 6.09 5.29
C LYS A 54 -9.16 4.63 5.52
N LYS A 55 -8.21 3.70 5.51
CA LYS A 55 -8.51 2.28 5.74
C LYS A 55 -9.01 1.99 7.17
N LEU A 56 -8.47 2.69 8.16
CA LEU A 56 -8.96 2.64 9.54
C LEU A 56 -10.37 3.25 9.65
N GLU A 57 -10.63 4.37 8.98
CA GLU A 57 -11.97 4.98 8.93
C GLU A 57 -13.00 4.06 8.25
N ASP A 58 -12.62 3.35 7.18
CA ASP A 58 -13.52 2.49 6.39
C ASP A 58 -13.85 1.14 7.09
N ILE A 59 -12.88 0.51 7.78
CA ILE A 59 -13.00 -0.87 8.28
C ILE A 59 -12.92 -0.94 9.82
N TRP A 60 -12.27 0.04 10.46
CA TRP A 60 -11.94 0.07 11.89
C TRP A 60 -11.26 -1.20 12.43
N ASP A 61 -10.66 -2.00 11.54
CA ASP A 61 -9.89 -3.19 11.89
C ASP A 61 -8.39 -2.89 11.79
N VAL A 62 -7.77 -2.75 12.96
CA VAL A 62 -6.34 -2.46 13.15
C VAL A 62 -5.47 -3.59 12.59
N ASP A 63 -5.87 -4.84 12.84
CA ASP A 63 -5.13 -6.04 12.45
C ASP A 63 -5.10 -6.18 10.92
N VAL A 64 -6.24 -5.96 10.26
CA VAL A 64 -6.34 -5.96 8.79
C VAL A 64 -5.56 -4.80 8.16
N THR A 65 -5.42 -3.69 8.88
CA THR A 65 -4.67 -2.52 8.42
C THR A 65 -3.15 -2.77 8.48
N ILE A 66 -2.68 -3.40 9.55
CA ILE A 66 -1.26 -3.73 9.78
C ILE A 66 -0.82 -4.91 8.90
N LYS A 67 -1.53 -6.04 8.98
CA LYS A 67 -1.18 -7.32 8.35
C LYS A 67 -1.40 -7.35 6.84
N ARG A 68 -1.43 -6.20 6.16
CA ARG A 68 -1.73 -6.11 4.73
C ARG A 68 -0.90 -7.15 3.97
N ILE A 69 -1.58 -8.23 3.61
CA ILE A 69 -1.14 -9.25 2.66
C ILE A 69 -0.70 -8.45 1.45
N HIS A 70 0.57 -8.59 1.05
CA HIS A 70 1.00 -8.19 -0.27
C HIS A 70 -0.02 -8.81 -1.24
N LYS A 71 -0.98 -8.02 -1.74
CA LYS A 71 -1.66 -8.39 -2.98
C LYS A 71 -0.50 -8.44 -3.95
N LYS A 72 -0.06 -9.66 -4.28
CA LYS A 72 0.97 -9.93 -5.27
C LYS A 72 0.71 -8.96 -6.43
N GLU A 73 1.80 -8.47 -7.01
CA GLU A 73 1.85 -7.76 -8.29
C GLU A 73 1.03 -8.39 -9.42
N SER A 74 0.42 -9.57 -9.24
CA SER A 74 -0.56 -10.15 -10.15
C SER A 74 -1.80 -9.27 -10.39
N ALA A 75 -2.06 -8.24 -9.56
CA ALA A 75 -3.09 -7.24 -9.86
C ALA A 75 -2.55 -5.99 -10.58
N ILE A 76 -1.22 -5.82 -10.69
CA ILE A 76 -0.60 -4.58 -11.19
C ILE A 76 -0.68 -4.46 -12.71
N ARG A 77 -0.85 -5.56 -13.46
CA ARG A 77 -1.26 -5.46 -14.86
C ARG A 77 -2.09 -6.68 -15.23
N LYS A 78 -3.40 -6.50 -15.38
CA LYS A 78 -4.09 -7.15 -16.50
C LYS A 78 -3.43 -6.59 -17.77
N VAL A 79 -2.21 -7.03 -18.06
CA VAL A 79 -1.65 -6.97 -19.41
C VAL A 79 -2.70 -7.68 -20.23
N ARG A 80 -3.30 -6.94 -21.16
CA ARG A 80 -4.38 -7.35 -22.05
C ARG A 80 -4.32 -8.85 -22.26
N ASP A 81 -5.31 -9.55 -21.70
CA ASP A 81 -5.47 -10.99 -21.85
C ASP A 81 -5.24 -11.31 -23.33
N THR A 82 -4.24 -12.12 -23.65
CA THR A 82 -3.90 -12.46 -25.03
C THR A 82 -5.10 -13.05 -25.74
N ASN A 83 -5.97 -13.76 -25.02
CA ASN A 83 -7.23 -14.28 -25.54
C ASN A 83 -8.20 -13.16 -25.94
N PHE A 84 -8.23 -12.05 -25.19
CA PHE A 84 -9.04 -10.89 -25.55
C PHE A 84 -8.50 -10.21 -26.81
N VAL A 85 -7.18 -10.08 -26.92
CA VAL A 85 -6.55 -9.50 -28.12
C VAL A 85 -6.80 -10.37 -29.35
N ASP A 86 -6.64 -11.68 -29.24
CA ASP A 86 -6.87 -12.60 -30.35
C ASP A 86 -8.35 -12.67 -30.74
N LYS A 87 -9.26 -12.59 -29.76
CA LYS A 87 -10.70 -12.48 -30.03
C LYS A 87 -11.03 -11.19 -30.79
N VAL A 88 -10.49 -10.05 -30.37
CA VAL A 88 -10.71 -8.76 -31.05
C VAL A 88 -10.11 -8.78 -32.47
N LYS A 89 -8.93 -9.39 -32.66
CA LYS A 89 -8.36 -9.57 -34.00
C LYS A 89 -9.27 -10.38 -34.91
N LYS A 90 -9.77 -11.53 -34.43
CA LYS A 90 -10.74 -12.34 -35.19
C LYS A 90 -12.01 -11.57 -35.51
N MET A 91 -12.55 -10.78 -34.58
CA MET A 91 -13.73 -9.97 -34.85
C MET A 91 -13.48 -8.91 -35.93
N ILE A 92 -12.28 -8.35 -36.01
CA ILE A 92 -11.90 -7.39 -37.07
C ILE A 92 -11.66 -8.11 -38.41
N GLU A 93 -11.18 -9.35 -38.40
CA GLU A 93 -11.04 -10.18 -39.61
C GLU A 93 -12.40 -10.65 -40.15
N ASP A 94 -13.32 -11.04 -39.25
CA ASP A 94 -14.64 -11.56 -39.58
C ASP A 94 -15.63 -10.45 -40.01
N ASP A 95 -15.51 -9.26 -39.43
CA ASP A 95 -16.33 -8.08 -39.78
C ASP A 95 -15.44 -6.82 -39.84
N PRO A 96 -14.71 -6.61 -40.95
CA PRO A 96 -13.83 -5.47 -41.08
C PRO A 96 -14.67 -4.19 -41.05
N PRO A 97 -14.29 -3.19 -40.23
CA PRO A 97 -14.96 -1.91 -40.27
C PRO A 97 -14.81 -1.36 -41.69
N GLY A 98 -15.95 -1.15 -42.36
CA GLY A 98 -16.02 -0.68 -43.74
C GLY A 98 -15.25 0.63 -43.95
N PRO A 99 -14.91 0.96 -45.21
CA PRO A 99 -14.08 2.11 -45.56
C PRO A 99 -14.63 3.45 -45.06
#